data_AF-A0A4Y8JTK9-F1
#
_entry.id   AF-A0A4Y8JTK9-F1
#
_cell.length_a   1.000
_cell.length_b   1.000
_cell.length_c   1.000
_cell.angle_alpha   90.00
_cell.angle_beta   90.00
_cell.angle_gamma   90.00
#
_symmetry.space_group_name_H-M   'P 1'
#
loop_
_entity.id
_entity.type
_entity.pdbx_description
1 polymer ?
#
loop_
_entity_poly.entity_id
_entity_poly.type
_entity_poly.pdbx_seq_one_letter_code
_entity_poly.pdbx_strand_id
1 'polypeptide(L)'
;MNSARPTTTPVRARVALAAMLLFPLGLTGCAGAPAPVVTATVTFTPTPTATPTPTPTPPPEPEAPVVPNPTITPNADAVPVEPLPEGPAVDLGASTGATGAPVTDGAGAPTSYSVLEGDDFFAIAQRFDLPVQQLLRMNPSVSGLGENIYIRDVINLDWTTTG
;
A
#
# COMPACT_ATOMS: atom_id res chain seq x y z
N MET A 1 44.40 -12.22 59.78
CA MET A 1 43.60 -12.07 61.02
C MET A 1 42.21 -11.60 60.56
N ASN A 2 41.11 -12.34 60.82
CA ASN A 2 40.23 -12.24 62.01
C ASN A 2 39.85 -10.77 62.33
N SER A 3 38.61 -10.35 62.63
CA SER A 3 37.27 -10.98 62.77
C SER A 3 36.22 -9.85 62.92
N ALA A 4 34.90 -9.98 62.74
CA ALA A 4 34.01 -11.01 62.16
C ALA A 4 32.60 -10.40 61.87
N ARG A 5 31.65 -11.17 61.32
CA ARG A 5 30.25 -10.76 61.03
C ARG A 5 29.34 -10.94 62.27
N PRO A 6 28.55 -9.93 62.69
CA PRO A 6 27.40 -10.16 63.56
C PRO A 6 26.17 -10.56 62.75
N THR A 7 25.63 -11.75 63.03
CA THR A 7 24.34 -12.23 62.56
C THR A 7 23.30 -12.13 63.68
N THR A 8 22.11 -11.59 63.38
CA THR A 8 20.91 -11.89 64.16
C THR A 8 19.71 -12.05 63.24
N THR A 9 18.89 -13.07 63.51
CA THR A 9 17.79 -13.53 62.65
C THR A 9 16.50 -13.63 63.49
N PRO A 10 15.42 -14.30 63.02
CA PRO A 10 14.18 -13.70 62.54
C PRO A 10 13.04 -13.64 63.57
N VAL A 11 11.94 -12.96 63.22
CA VAL A 11 10.60 -13.32 63.76
C VAL A 11 9.68 -13.70 62.61
N ARG A 12 9.03 -14.86 62.76
CA ARG A 12 8.06 -15.42 61.81
C ARG A 12 6.65 -14.94 62.18
N ALA A 13 5.83 -14.62 61.20
CA ALA A 13 4.38 -14.66 61.33
C ALA A 13 3.81 -15.61 60.27
N ARG A 14 3.28 -16.75 60.72
CA ARG A 14 2.45 -17.66 59.92
C ARG A 14 1.00 -17.42 60.33
N VAL A 15 0.09 -17.29 59.36
CA VAL A 15 -1.32 -17.63 59.57
C VAL A 15 -1.72 -18.56 58.42
N ALA A 16 -2.45 -19.62 58.77
CA ALA A 16 -2.71 -20.74 57.89
C ALA A 16 -4.10 -20.64 57.25
N LEU A 17 -4.18 -21.09 55.99
CA LEU A 17 -5.05 -22.18 55.51
C LEU A 17 -6.55 -22.17 55.91
N ALA A 18 -7.40 -22.04 54.89
CA ALA A 18 -8.68 -22.74 54.83
C ALA A 18 -8.95 -23.16 53.38
N ALA A 19 -9.11 -24.46 53.14
CA ALA A 19 -9.50 -25.02 51.84
C ALA A 19 -10.94 -25.52 51.92
N MET A 20 -11.73 -25.34 50.86
CA MET A 20 -13.02 -26.01 50.74
C MET A 20 -13.34 -26.29 49.25
N LEU A 21 -13.43 -27.58 48.91
CA LEU A 21 -13.96 -28.02 47.62
C LEU A 21 -15.49 -27.95 47.65
N LEU A 22 -16.12 -27.64 46.51
CA LEU A 22 -17.33 -28.32 45.99
C LEU A 22 -17.67 -27.84 44.57
N PHE A 23 -18.19 -28.75 43.74
CA PHE A 23 -18.27 -28.66 42.28
C PHE A 23 -19.73 -28.79 41.81
N PRO A 24 -20.19 -27.94 40.87
CA PRO A 24 -21.19 -28.32 39.87
C PRO A 24 -20.64 -28.05 38.45
N LEU A 25 -20.41 -29.02 37.57
CA LEU A 25 -21.40 -29.81 36.80
C LEU A 25 -22.44 -28.95 36.04
N GLY A 26 -22.34 -28.95 34.70
CA GLY A 26 -23.14 -28.15 33.76
C GLY A 26 -22.39 -26.90 33.30
N LEU A 27 -22.37 -26.51 32.02
CA LEU A 27 -23.27 -26.86 30.92
C LEU A 27 -22.59 -27.77 29.88
N THR A 28 -23.21 -28.92 29.60
CA THR A 28 -23.04 -29.60 28.31
C THR A 28 -23.86 -28.83 27.27
N GLY A 29 -23.21 -28.30 26.24
CA GLY A 29 -23.89 -27.71 25.10
C GLY A 29 -24.43 -28.82 24.20
N CYS A 30 -25.74 -28.96 24.10
CA CYS A 30 -26.35 -29.81 23.07
C CYS A 30 -26.04 -29.26 21.68
N ALA A 31 -25.04 -29.82 21.01
CA ALA A 31 -24.95 -29.75 19.55
C ALA A 31 -26.12 -30.55 18.97
N GLY A 32 -27.16 -29.87 18.50
CA GLY A 32 -28.30 -30.51 17.84
C GLY A 32 -27.81 -31.25 16.59
N ALA A 33 -28.25 -32.51 16.43
CA ALA A 33 -27.94 -33.28 15.23
C ALA A 33 -28.50 -32.55 13.98
N PRO A 34 -27.76 -32.50 12.85
CA PRO A 34 -28.26 -31.88 11.64
C PRO A 34 -29.53 -32.59 11.17
N ALA A 35 -30.58 -31.80 10.91
CA ALA A 35 -31.85 -32.33 10.43
C ALA A 35 -31.67 -33.05 9.07
N PRO A 36 -32.43 -34.13 8.79
CA PRO A 36 -32.32 -34.85 7.52
C PRO A 36 -32.71 -33.93 6.36
N VAL A 37 -31.76 -33.70 5.46
CA VAL A 37 -31.98 -32.90 4.24
C VAL A 37 -32.91 -33.67 3.30
N VAL A 38 -34.12 -33.17 3.10
CA VAL A 38 -35.07 -33.75 2.15
C VAL A 38 -34.73 -33.26 0.74
N THR A 39 -34.00 -34.08 -0.02
CA THR A 39 -33.64 -33.77 -1.40
C THR A 39 -34.86 -33.90 -2.33
N ALA A 40 -35.55 -32.79 -2.58
CA ALA A 40 -36.64 -32.75 -3.55
C ALA A 40 -36.08 -32.74 -4.99
N THR A 41 -36.18 -33.87 -5.69
CA THR A 41 -35.85 -33.96 -7.12
C THR A 41 -36.98 -33.34 -7.95
N VAL A 42 -36.77 -32.12 -8.43
CA VAL A 42 -37.69 -31.45 -9.37
C VAL A 42 -37.41 -31.92 -10.79
N THR A 43 -38.27 -32.79 -11.31
CA THR A 43 -38.19 -33.27 -12.70
C THR A 43 -38.88 -32.29 -13.64
N PHE A 44 -38.11 -31.56 -14.44
CA PHE A 44 -38.65 -30.73 -15.52
C PHE A 44 -38.77 -31.53 -16.81
N THR A 45 -39.99 -31.67 -17.33
CA THR A 45 -40.22 -32.17 -18.70
C THR A 45 -40.05 -30.99 -19.67
N PRO A 46 -39.09 -31.02 -20.60
CA PRO A 46 -38.94 -29.95 -21.58
C PRO A 46 -40.12 -29.96 -22.56
N THR A 47 -40.91 -28.89 -22.57
CA THR A 47 -41.89 -28.63 -23.63
C THR A 47 -41.15 -28.47 -24.95
N PRO A 48 -41.55 -29.15 -26.05
CA PRO A 48 -40.90 -28.97 -27.35
C PRO A 48 -41.12 -27.54 -27.85
N THR A 49 -40.04 -26.75 -27.89
CA THR A 49 -40.04 -25.42 -28.49
C THR A 49 -40.43 -25.51 -29.96
N ALA A 50 -41.40 -24.71 -30.40
CA ALA A 50 -41.80 -24.66 -31.80
C ALA A 50 -40.60 -24.24 -32.68
N THR A 51 -40.35 -24.97 -33.76
CA THR A 51 -39.33 -24.60 -34.75
C THR A 51 -39.64 -23.21 -35.30
N PRO A 52 -38.72 -22.23 -35.21
CA PRO A 52 -38.97 -20.90 -35.74
C PRO A 52 -39.13 -20.98 -37.26
N THR A 53 -40.20 -20.38 -37.79
CA THR A 53 -40.35 -20.16 -39.23
C THR A 53 -39.15 -19.34 -39.73
N PRO A 54 -38.45 -19.75 -40.79
CA PRO A 54 -37.30 -19.00 -41.29
C PRO A 54 -37.74 -17.62 -41.77
N THR A 55 -37.23 -16.57 -41.12
CA THR A 55 -37.35 -15.19 -41.60
C THR A 55 -36.67 -15.09 -42.97
N PRO A 56 -37.31 -14.51 -43.99
CA PRO A 56 -36.66 -14.33 -45.28
C PRO A 56 -35.43 -13.44 -45.13
N THR A 57 -34.29 -13.88 -45.69
CA THR A 57 -33.05 -13.10 -45.69
C THR A 57 -33.31 -11.76 -46.39
N PRO A 58 -33.01 -10.61 -45.75
CA PRO A 58 -33.13 -9.31 -46.41
C PRO A 58 -32.18 -9.26 -47.63
N PRO A 59 -32.51 -8.48 -48.68
CA PRO A 59 -31.57 -8.17 -49.75
C PRO A 59 -30.26 -7.63 -49.16
N PRO A 60 -29.09 -7.94 -49.76
CA PRO A 60 -27.82 -7.46 -49.25
C PRO A 60 -27.82 -5.94 -49.20
N GLU A 61 -27.57 -5.39 -48.01
CA GLU A 61 -27.33 -3.97 -47.81
C GLU A 61 -26.08 -3.57 -48.63
N PRO A 62 -26.10 -2.43 -49.36
CA PRO A 62 -24.94 -2.01 -50.13
C PRO A 62 -23.71 -1.92 -49.23
N GLU A 63 -22.59 -2.53 -49.64
CA GLU A 63 -21.34 -2.46 -48.88
C GLU A 63 -21.00 -1.00 -48.59
N ALA A 64 -20.88 -0.65 -47.31
CA ALA A 64 -20.49 0.69 -46.91
C ALA A 64 -19.14 1.02 -47.55
N PRO A 65 -18.96 2.25 -48.09
CA PRO A 65 -17.70 2.63 -48.73
C PRO A 65 -16.55 2.42 -47.76
N VAL A 66 -15.53 1.68 -48.19
CA VAL A 66 -14.36 1.36 -47.36
C VAL A 66 -13.65 2.66 -46.96
N VAL A 67 -13.90 3.12 -45.73
CA VAL A 67 -13.19 4.25 -45.15
C VAL A 67 -11.73 3.81 -44.94
N PRO A 68 -10.73 4.52 -45.48
CA PRO A 68 -9.34 4.15 -45.27
C PRO A 68 -9.01 4.19 -43.77
N ASN A 69 -8.28 3.18 -43.31
CA ASN A 69 -7.79 3.14 -41.93
C ASN A 69 -6.98 4.43 -41.64
N PRO A 70 -7.12 5.07 -40.46
CA PRO A 70 -6.36 6.27 -40.15
C PRO A 70 -4.86 6.00 -40.27
N THR A 71 -4.17 6.89 -40.99
CA THR A 71 -2.71 6.87 -41.07
C THR A 71 -2.15 7.14 -39.67
N ILE A 72 -1.37 6.19 -39.15
CA ILE A 72 -0.58 6.44 -37.93
C ILE A 72 0.58 7.35 -38.32
N THR A 73 0.37 8.66 -38.20
CA THR A 73 1.46 9.64 -38.19
C THR A 73 2.23 9.43 -36.89
N PRO A 74 3.54 9.08 -36.93
CA PRO A 74 4.36 9.07 -35.73
C PRO A 74 4.30 10.44 -35.06
N ASN A 75 4.34 10.49 -33.73
CA ASN A 75 4.62 11.74 -33.04
C ASN A 75 5.87 12.37 -33.67
N ALA A 76 5.84 13.68 -33.93
CA ALA A 76 7.00 14.39 -34.47
C ALA A 76 8.22 14.08 -33.61
N ASP A 77 9.38 13.89 -34.25
CA ASP A 77 10.64 13.66 -33.55
C ASP A 77 10.78 14.67 -32.41
N ALA A 78 11.04 14.17 -31.21
CA ALA A 78 11.20 15.02 -30.05
C ALA A 78 12.40 15.94 -30.30
N VAL A 79 12.12 17.20 -30.65
CA VAL A 79 13.09 18.29 -30.47
C VAL A 79 13.63 18.16 -29.04
N PRO A 80 14.96 18.20 -28.83
CA PRO A 80 15.52 18.08 -27.50
C PRO A 80 14.86 19.10 -26.58
N VAL A 81 13.97 18.62 -25.71
CA VAL A 81 13.39 19.44 -24.65
C VAL A 81 14.56 19.82 -23.78
N GLU A 82 14.84 21.13 -23.67
CA GLU A 82 15.90 21.58 -22.78
C GLU A 82 15.64 20.99 -21.38
N PRO A 83 16.65 20.42 -20.71
CA PRO A 83 16.46 19.83 -19.40
C PRO A 83 15.78 20.84 -18.48
N LEU A 84 14.79 20.38 -17.71
CA LEU A 84 14.15 21.21 -16.68
C LEU A 84 15.25 21.84 -15.82
N PRO A 85 15.16 23.16 -15.53
CA PRO A 85 16.23 23.87 -14.83
C PRO A 85 16.49 23.21 -13.47
N GLU A 86 17.73 22.77 -13.25
CA GLU A 86 18.15 22.23 -11.95
C GLU A 86 18.37 23.38 -10.95
N GLY A 87 18.01 23.15 -9.68
CA GLY A 87 18.02 24.20 -8.66
C GLY A 87 17.86 23.71 -7.22
N PRO A 88 17.79 24.63 -6.24
CA PRO A 88 17.54 24.30 -4.85
C PRO A 88 16.13 23.76 -4.62
N ALA A 89 15.97 22.88 -3.63
CA ALA A 89 14.66 22.45 -3.16
C ALA A 89 13.84 23.63 -2.60
N VAL A 90 12.55 23.70 -2.97
CA VAL A 90 11.58 24.69 -2.45
C VAL A 90 10.38 23.94 -1.91
N ASP A 91 10.13 23.98 -0.59
CA ASP A 91 8.97 23.30 -0.01
C ASP A 91 7.66 24.01 -0.38
N LEU A 92 6.91 23.44 -1.32
CA LEU A 92 5.57 23.90 -1.72
C LEU A 92 4.47 23.50 -0.69
N GLY A 93 4.83 22.77 0.36
CA GLY A 93 3.94 22.31 1.42
C GLY A 93 3.52 20.84 1.26
N ALA A 94 3.04 20.26 2.36
CA ALA A 94 2.65 18.86 2.41
C ALA A 94 1.55 18.51 1.39
N SER A 95 1.75 17.42 0.65
CA SER A 95 0.87 16.92 -0.40
C SER A 95 0.59 15.42 -0.22
N THR A 96 -0.39 14.88 -0.94
CA THR A 96 -0.59 13.43 -1.02
C THR A 96 0.66 12.77 -1.59
N GLY A 97 1.26 11.84 -0.84
CA GLY A 97 2.53 11.21 -1.21
C GLY A 97 3.79 11.94 -0.72
N ALA A 98 3.66 13.09 -0.05
CA ALA A 98 4.79 13.76 0.61
C ALA A 98 4.29 14.54 1.83
N THR A 99 3.87 13.81 2.87
CA THR A 99 3.15 14.40 4.03
C THR A 99 4.04 14.80 5.22
N GLY A 100 5.26 14.28 5.31
CA GLY A 100 6.18 14.48 6.43
C GLY A 100 6.74 15.90 6.56
N ALA A 101 7.37 16.21 7.69
CA ALA A 101 8.11 17.46 7.86
C ALA A 101 9.54 17.31 7.31
N PRO A 102 10.01 18.17 6.40
CA PRO A 102 11.42 18.20 6.01
C PRO A 102 12.28 18.74 7.15
N VAL A 103 13.56 18.39 7.11
CA VAL A 103 14.60 19.06 7.88
C VAL A 103 15.06 20.27 7.07
N THR A 104 15.05 21.45 7.68
CA THR A 104 15.56 22.69 7.09
C THR A 104 16.85 23.15 7.77
N ASP A 105 17.66 23.91 7.05
CA ASP A 105 18.86 24.55 7.60
C ASP A 105 18.53 25.85 8.37
N GLY A 106 19.57 26.56 8.83
CA GLY A 106 19.43 27.84 9.51
C GLY A 106 18.93 29.01 8.65
N ALA A 107 18.88 28.85 7.32
CA ALA A 107 18.29 29.81 6.37
C ALA A 107 16.85 29.42 5.97
N GLY A 108 16.38 28.23 6.36
CA GLY A 108 15.07 27.69 6.02
C GLY A 108 15.02 26.85 4.74
N ALA A 109 16.17 26.56 4.12
CA ALA A 109 16.24 25.71 2.94
C ALA A 109 16.05 24.23 3.31
N PRO A 110 15.23 23.44 2.57
CA PRO A 110 15.12 21.99 2.78
C PRO A 110 16.45 21.28 2.52
N THR A 111 16.88 20.43 3.46
CA THR A 111 18.12 19.65 3.35
C THR A 111 17.86 18.16 3.27
N SER A 112 16.81 17.67 3.94
CA SER A 112 16.41 16.27 3.84
C SER A 112 14.93 16.04 4.17
N TYR A 113 14.40 14.90 3.73
CA TYR A 113 13.05 14.45 3.98
C TYR A 113 13.04 12.99 4.43
N SER A 114 12.35 12.68 5.53
CA SER A 114 12.17 11.30 5.99
C SER A 114 10.87 10.72 5.44
N VAL A 115 10.97 9.64 4.66
CA VAL A 115 9.83 8.96 4.02
C VAL A 115 8.88 8.40 5.08
N LEU A 116 7.58 8.70 4.94
CA LEU A 116 6.50 8.16 5.78
C LEU A 116 5.70 7.07 5.05
N GLU A 117 4.72 6.48 5.75
CA GLU A 117 3.80 5.52 5.15
C GLU A 117 2.90 6.20 4.11
N GLY A 118 2.88 5.66 2.89
CA GLY A 118 2.08 6.21 1.78
C GLY A 118 2.74 7.39 1.04
N ASP A 119 3.99 7.74 1.37
CA ASP A 119 4.77 8.67 0.57
C ASP A 119 5.31 8.00 -0.72
N ASP A 120 5.56 8.80 -1.75
CA ASP A 120 6.10 8.40 -3.06
C ASP A 120 7.23 9.37 -3.47
N PHE A 121 8.32 8.85 -4.02
CA PHE A 121 9.48 9.62 -4.46
C PHE A 121 9.11 10.69 -5.50
N PHE A 122 8.15 10.41 -6.37
CA PHE A 122 7.66 11.40 -7.34
C PHE A 122 6.89 12.54 -6.67
N ALA A 123 6.00 12.23 -5.72
CA ALA A 123 5.28 13.24 -4.95
C ALA A 123 6.21 14.08 -4.06
N ILE A 124 7.27 13.48 -3.52
CA ILE A 124 8.36 14.18 -2.82
C ILE A 124 9.07 15.15 -3.78
N ALA A 125 9.44 14.71 -4.98
CA ALA A 125 10.06 15.58 -6.00
C ALA A 125 9.16 16.77 -6.37
N GLN A 126 7.86 16.52 -6.61
CA GLN A 126 6.87 17.55 -6.89
C GLN A 126 6.72 18.55 -5.74
N ARG A 127 6.67 18.07 -4.49
CA ARG A 127 6.55 18.93 -3.31
C ARG A 127 7.74 19.88 -3.16
N PHE A 128 8.95 19.42 -3.48
CA PHE A 128 10.16 20.21 -3.33
C PHE A 128 10.57 20.98 -4.59
N ASP A 129 9.70 21.04 -5.61
CA ASP A 129 9.92 21.68 -6.91
C ASP A 129 11.19 21.18 -7.63
N LEU A 130 11.49 19.89 -7.52
CA LEU A 130 12.70 19.27 -8.05
C LEU A 130 12.42 18.38 -9.28
N PRO A 131 13.21 18.51 -10.36
CA PRO A 131 13.23 17.51 -11.43
C PRO A 131 13.61 16.13 -10.86
N VAL A 132 12.81 15.09 -11.17
CA VAL A 132 13.04 13.72 -10.67
C VAL A 132 14.45 13.21 -10.98
N GLN A 133 14.98 13.54 -12.16
CA GLN A 133 16.37 13.21 -12.54
C GLN A 133 17.41 13.86 -11.62
N GLN A 134 17.19 15.10 -11.19
CA GLN A 134 18.06 15.76 -10.21
C GLN A 134 17.94 15.08 -8.85
N LEU A 135 16.70 14.79 -8.38
CA LEU A 135 16.49 14.10 -7.10
C LEU A 135 17.13 12.71 -7.07
N LEU A 136 17.06 11.94 -8.16
CA LEU A 136 17.75 10.65 -8.29
C LEU A 136 19.29 10.80 -8.24
N ARG A 137 19.85 11.81 -8.91
CA ARG A 137 21.30 12.10 -8.83
C ARG A 137 21.77 12.45 -7.42
N MET A 138 20.94 13.15 -6.65
CA MET A 138 21.20 13.46 -5.23
C MET A 138 21.04 12.26 -4.30
N ASN A 139 20.37 11.19 -4.75
CA ASN A 139 19.98 10.01 -3.97
C ASN A 139 20.35 8.70 -4.70
N PRO A 140 21.63 8.43 -5.00
CA PRO A 140 22.05 7.27 -5.81
C PRO A 140 21.77 5.90 -5.16
N SER A 141 21.42 5.86 -3.87
CA SER A 141 20.92 4.67 -3.17
C SER A 141 19.49 4.30 -3.54
N VAL A 142 18.68 5.27 -4.01
CA VAL A 142 17.28 5.04 -4.42
C VAL A 142 17.28 4.41 -5.81
N SER A 143 17.00 3.11 -5.84
CA SER A 143 16.95 2.32 -7.07
C SER A 143 15.54 2.28 -7.67
N GLY A 144 15.39 1.64 -8.83
CA GLY A 144 14.08 1.55 -9.51
C GLY A 144 13.53 2.91 -9.95
N LEU A 145 14.39 3.86 -10.32
CA LEU A 145 13.99 5.22 -10.76
C LEU A 145 13.13 6.00 -9.74
N GLY A 146 13.19 5.63 -8.45
CA GLY A 146 12.37 6.22 -7.38
C GLY A 146 11.42 5.21 -6.71
N GLU A 147 11.16 4.06 -7.34
CA GLU A 147 10.22 3.06 -6.84
C GLU A 147 10.66 2.39 -5.52
N ASN A 148 11.98 2.26 -5.29
CA ASN A 148 12.51 1.55 -4.12
C ASN A 148 12.85 2.53 -2.98
N ILE A 149 11.82 3.14 -2.40
CA ILE A 149 11.90 3.88 -1.13
C ILE A 149 11.10 3.19 -0.02
N TYR A 150 11.57 3.30 1.21
CA TYR A 150 10.97 2.69 2.39
C TYR A 150 10.77 3.71 3.52
N ILE A 151 9.84 3.41 4.42
CA ILE A 151 9.55 4.26 5.58
C ILE A 151 10.82 4.43 6.43
N ARG A 152 11.14 5.68 6.77
CA ARG A 152 12.38 6.18 7.42
C ARG A 152 13.61 6.30 6.52
N ASP A 153 13.52 6.01 5.22
CA ASP A 153 14.58 6.43 4.30
C ASP A 153 14.71 7.95 4.32
N VAL A 154 15.95 8.43 4.27
CA VAL A 154 16.27 9.86 4.27
C VAL A 154 16.60 10.26 2.85
N ILE A 155 15.70 10.99 2.22
CA ILE A 155 15.89 11.60 0.92
C ILE A 155 16.68 12.89 1.11
N ASN A 156 17.84 12.98 0.48
CA ASN A 156 18.63 14.20 0.38
C ASN A 156 17.92 15.21 -0.54
N LEU A 157 17.76 16.44 -0.05
CA LEU A 157 17.21 17.58 -0.78
C LEU A 157 18.25 18.69 -1.02
N ASP A 158 19.43 18.58 -0.41
CA ASP A 158 20.53 19.52 -0.63
C ASP A 158 21.19 19.27 -1.99
N TRP A 159 20.80 20.09 -2.96
CA TRP A 159 21.35 20.14 -4.32
C TRP A 159 22.84 20.46 -4.43
N THR A 160 23.48 20.93 -3.36
CA THR A 160 24.94 21.08 -3.33
C THR A 160 25.65 19.80 -2.90
N THR A 161 24.93 18.87 -2.25
CA THR A 161 25.40 17.54 -1.87
C THR A 161 24.94 16.51 -2.91
N THR A 162 25.82 16.10 -3.80
CA THR A 162 25.62 14.89 -4.63
C THR A 162 26.17 13.67 -3.86
N GLY A 163 25.47 12.53 -3.92
CA GLY A 163 25.83 11.30 -3.22
C GLY A 163 26.96 10.49 -3.86
#